data_AF-A0A2T0JZZ4-F1
#
_entry.id   AF-A0A2T0JZZ4-F1
#
_cell.length_a   1.000
_cell.length_b   1.000
_cell.length_c   1.000
_cell.angle_alpha   90.00
_cell.angle_beta   90.00
_cell.angle_gamma   90.00
#
_symmetry.space_group_name_H-M   'P 1'
#
loop_
_entity.id
_entity.type
_entity.pdbx_description
1 polymer ?
#
loop_
_entity_poly.entity_id
_entity_poly.type
_entity_poly.pdbx_seq_one_letter_code
_entity_poly.pdbx_strand_id
1 'polypeptide(L)'
;MKPTDGLDGVTLAPFAILAGAGVSYAKKDHDWHLGLADRLVAADPRLFTPTRRVIVDLADPASEAAATEWWLTLTGAGGEGMVVKPWAGLAVNDGKGRLVQPGVKCRGREYLRIIYGPEYTRPEQLERLRQRNLGRKRSLALREHGLGLAALDRLAEGAPAWRVHELVFAILAAESEPVDPRL
;
A
#
# COMPACT_ATOMS: atom_id res chain seq x y z
N MET A 1 -5.90 14.28 16.08
CA MET A 1 -5.36 14.91 14.86
C MET A 1 -4.72 16.23 15.29
N LYS A 2 -3.44 16.47 14.98
CA LYS A 2 -2.85 17.78 15.27
C LYS A 2 -3.31 18.74 14.16
N PRO A 3 -3.83 19.93 14.48
CA PRO A 3 -4.09 20.94 13.47
C PRO A 3 -2.78 21.33 12.78
N THR A 4 -2.87 21.75 11.52
CA THR A 4 -1.74 22.23 10.73
C THR A 4 -1.76 23.75 10.65
N ASP A 5 -0.59 24.38 10.66
CA ASP A 5 -0.40 25.80 10.34
C ASP A 5 0.66 25.91 9.23
N GLY A 6 0.23 26.20 7.99
CA GLY A 6 1.08 26.01 6.82
C GLY A 6 1.60 24.57 6.72
N LEU A 7 2.93 24.40 6.72
CA LEU A 7 3.58 23.07 6.73
C LEU A 7 3.78 22.52 8.15
N ASP A 8 3.62 23.33 9.19
CA ASP A 8 3.77 22.87 10.55
C ASP A 8 2.65 21.88 10.89
N GLY A 9 3.03 20.72 11.43
CA GLY A 9 2.14 19.60 11.68
C GLY A 9 1.97 18.64 10.50
N VAL A 10 2.49 18.96 9.31
CA VAL A 10 2.56 18.04 8.17
C VAL A 10 3.82 17.18 8.29
N THR A 11 3.65 15.87 8.16
CA THR A 11 4.75 14.91 8.14
C THR A 11 4.60 13.93 6.99
N LEU A 12 5.71 13.49 6.41
CA LEU A 12 5.76 12.52 5.33
C LEU A 12 6.20 11.15 5.85
N ALA A 13 5.52 10.09 5.45
CA ALA A 13 5.89 8.70 5.76
C ALA A 13 6.22 7.95 4.46
N PRO A 14 7.46 8.05 3.93
CA PRO A 14 7.85 7.32 2.73
C PRO A 14 7.80 5.80 2.97
N PHE A 15 7.35 5.06 1.97
CA PHE A 15 7.27 3.59 2.03
C PHE A 15 7.76 2.89 0.75
N ALA A 16 8.08 3.64 -0.30
CA ALA A 16 8.65 3.14 -1.55
C ALA A 16 9.45 4.25 -2.22
N ILE A 17 10.61 3.88 -2.78
CA ILE A 17 11.41 4.73 -3.65
C ILE A 17 11.29 4.13 -5.04
N LEU A 18 10.55 4.79 -5.93
CA LEU A 18 10.08 4.16 -7.17
C LEU A 18 11.13 4.14 -8.28
N ALA A 19 11.87 5.24 -8.46
CA ALA A 19 12.87 5.39 -9.51
C ALA A 19 13.97 6.39 -9.11
N GLY A 20 15.07 6.36 -9.84
CA GLY A 20 16.16 7.34 -9.84
C GLY A 20 16.62 7.62 -11.27
N ALA A 21 17.69 8.41 -11.44
CA ALA A 21 18.23 8.70 -12.76
C ALA A 21 18.61 7.41 -13.51
N GLY A 22 17.92 7.13 -14.63
CA GLY A 22 18.17 5.97 -15.47
C GLY A 22 17.75 4.61 -14.89
N VAL A 23 17.00 4.58 -13.77
CA VAL A 23 16.69 3.31 -13.08
C VAL A 23 15.31 3.28 -12.43
N SER A 24 14.60 2.19 -12.63
CA SER A 24 13.39 1.79 -11.90
C SER A 24 13.79 0.85 -10.76
N TYR A 25 13.25 1.07 -9.56
CA TYR A 25 13.54 0.26 -8.38
C TYR A 25 12.47 -0.79 -8.10
N ALA A 26 11.60 -1.10 -9.05
CA ALA A 26 10.50 -2.04 -8.88
C ALA A 26 10.91 -3.46 -8.42
N LYS A 27 12.18 -3.84 -8.69
CA LYS A 27 12.78 -5.13 -8.32
C LYS A 27 13.53 -5.11 -6.99
N LYS A 28 13.60 -3.96 -6.30
CA LYS A 28 14.15 -3.89 -4.96
C LYS A 28 13.12 -4.43 -3.96
N ASP A 29 13.59 -5.19 -2.98
CA ASP A 29 12.74 -5.67 -1.90
C ASP A 29 12.25 -4.50 -1.01
N HIS A 30 11.21 -4.78 -0.22
CA HIS A 30 10.64 -3.76 0.65
C HIS A 30 11.60 -3.29 1.74
N ASP A 31 12.54 -4.11 2.20
CA ASP A 31 13.51 -3.70 3.21
C ASP A 31 14.45 -2.62 2.69
N TRP A 32 14.94 -2.78 1.46
CA TRP A 32 15.73 -1.76 0.80
C TRP A 32 15.00 -0.41 0.71
N HIS A 33 13.73 -0.42 0.29
CA HIS A 33 12.93 0.81 0.20
C HIS A 33 12.73 1.46 1.58
N LEU A 34 12.49 0.64 2.58
CA LEU A 34 12.18 1.07 3.94
C LEU A 34 13.43 1.55 4.69
N GLY A 35 14.59 0.96 4.43
CA GLY A 35 15.88 1.46 4.89
C GLY A 35 16.23 2.83 4.29
N LEU A 36 15.84 3.11 3.03
CA LEU A 36 15.96 4.46 2.47
C LEU A 36 15.00 5.45 3.15
N ALA A 37 13.77 5.02 3.48
CA ALA A 37 12.85 5.85 4.26
C ALA A 37 13.43 6.16 5.65
N ASP A 38 14.05 5.19 6.31
CA ASP A 38 14.68 5.39 7.63
C ASP A 38 15.86 6.37 7.55
N ARG A 39 16.61 6.38 6.45
CA ARG A 39 17.64 7.39 6.19
C ARG A 39 17.07 8.79 6.02
N LEU A 40 15.90 8.94 5.38
CA LEU A 40 15.21 10.23 5.27
C LEU A 40 14.74 10.72 6.65
N VAL A 41 14.19 9.84 7.48
CA VAL A 41 13.83 10.15 8.88
C VAL A 41 15.06 10.60 9.67
N ALA A 42 16.19 9.90 9.54
CA ALA A 42 17.43 10.29 10.23
C ALA A 42 17.95 11.67 9.77
N ALA A 43 17.76 12.02 8.49
CA ALA A 43 18.21 13.28 7.92
C ALA A 43 17.31 14.47 8.31
N ASP A 44 15.99 14.30 8.35
CA ASP A 44 15.05 15.32 8.82
C ASP A 44 13.86 14.69 9.58
N PRO A 45 14.01 14.44 10.90
CA PRO A 45 12.96 13.82 11.71
C PRO A 45 11.78 14.74 12.00
N ARG A 46 11.84 16.03 11.61
CA ARG A 46 10.69 16.94 11.71
C ARG A 46 9.75 16.76 10.53
N LEU A 47 10.30 16.61 9.32
CA LEU A 47 9.53 16.42 8.10
C LEU A 47 9.12 14.95 7.90
N PHE A 48 10.02 14.00 8.18
CA PHE A 48 9.78 12.59 7.91
C PHE A 48 9.42 11.80 9.17
N THR A 49 8.39 10.97 9.08
CA THR A 49 7.93 10.09 10.16
C THR A 49 8.22 8.62 9.82
N PRO A 50 8.68 7.80 10.79
CA PRO A 50 8.91 6.38 10.57
C PRO A 50 7.66 5.63 10.12
N THR A 51 7.81 4.82 9.08
CA THR A 51 6.82 3.80 8.72
C THR A 51 7.07 2.56 9.59
N ARG A 52 6.31 2.38 10.67
CA ARG A 52 6.41 1.16 11.51
C ARG A 52 6.13 -0.09 10.67
N ARG A 53 6.93 -1.14 10.86
CA ARG A 53 6.90 -2.38 10.06
C ARG A 53 7.21 -3.60 10.91
N VAL A 54 6.74 -4.77 10.45
CA VAL A 54 7.16 -6.10 10.91
C VAL A 54 7.40 -6.98 9.70
N ILE A 55 8.38 -7.88 9.79
CA ILE A 55 8.65 -8.89 8.77
C ILE A 55 7.97 -10.18 9.23
N VAL A 56 7.24 -10.83 8.33
CA VAL A 56 6.45 -12.02 8.66
C VAL A 56 6.89 -13.16 7.76
N ASP A 57 7.29 -14.27 8.36
CA ASP A 57 7.48 -15.54 7.67
C ASP A 57 6.18 -16.35 7.74
N LEU A 58 5.53 -16.52 6.59
CA LEU A 58 4.26 -17.25 6.49
C LEU A 58 4.43 -18.78 6.60
N ALA A 59 5.66 -19.28 6.70
CA ALA A 59 5.93 -20.67 7.02
C ALA A 59 6.08 -20.92 8.54
N ASP A 60 6.11 -19.86 9.35
CA ASP A 60 6.27 -19.93 10.81
C ASP A 60 5.00 -19.42 11.54
N PRO A 61 4.20 -20.31 12.15
CA PRO A 61 3.03 -19.92 12.93
C PRO A 61 3.33 -18.94 14.07
N ALA A 62 4.54 -18.97 14.65
CA ALA A 62 4.93 -18.03 15.70
C ALA A 62 5.12 -16.61 15.15
N SER A 63 5.70 -16.49 13.95
CA SER A 63 5.81 -15.23 13.21
C SER A 63 4.44 -14.63 12.88
N GLU A 64 3.49 -15.45 12.42
CA GLU A 64 2.11 -15.02 12.15
C GLU A 64 1.39 -14.53 13.40
N ALA A 65 1.55 -15.26 14.52
CA ALA A 65 0.97 -14.86 15.81
C ALA A 65 1.55 -13.53 16.31
N ALA A 66 2.86 -13.33 16.20
CA ALA A 66 3.53 -12.08 16.58
C ALA A 66 3.06 -10.90 15.72
N ALA A 67 2.90 -11.09 14.40
CA ALA A 67 2.37 -10.07 13.50
C ALA A 67 0.91 -9.71 13.82
N THR A 68 0.11 -10.71 14.17
CA THR A 68 -1.29 -10.52 14.58
C THR A 68 -1.38 -9.69 15.86
N GLU A 69 -0.57 -10.02 16.87
CA GLU A 69 -0.55 -9.28 18.13
C GLU A 69 -0.07 -7.83 17.93
N TRP A 70 0.96 -7.63 17.11
CA TRP A 70 1.43 -6.30 16.74
C TRP A 70 0.32 -5.47 16.08
N TRP A 71 -0.45 -6.08 15.16
CA TRP A 71 -1.56 -5.41 14.49
C TRP A 71 -2.72 -5.10 15.45
N LEU A 72 -3.05 -6.01 16.37
CA LEU A 72 -4.06 -5.79 17.41
C LEU A 72 -3.66 -4.64 18.33
N THR A 73 -2.40 -4.61 18.76
CA THR A 73 -1.85 -3.51 19.58
C THR A 73 -1.89 -2.17 18.82
N LEU A 74 -1.44 -2.14 17.56
CA LEU A 74 -1.44 -0.94 16.73
C LEU A 74 -2.86 -0.38 16.55
N THR A 75 -3.81 -1.24 16.21
CA THR A 75 -5.20 -0.83 15.94
C THR A 75 -5.97 -0.50 17.22
N GLY A 76 -5.69 -1.19 18.33
CA GLY A 76 -6.23 -0.88 19.65
C GLY A 76 -5.76 0.49 20.18
N ALA A 77 -4.57 0.93 19.78
CA ALA A 77 -4.05 2.27 20.09
C ALA A 77 -4.56 3.38 19.14
N GLY A 78 -5.53 3.08 18.27
CA GLY A 78 -6.14 4.04 17.34
C GLY A 78 -5.50 4.08 15.94
N GLY A 79 -4.58 3.17 15.62
CA GLY A 79 -4.06 3.01 14.26
C GLY A 79 -5.14 2.49 13.30
N GLU A 80 -5.10 2.95 12.04
CA GLU A 80 -6.02 2.50 10.99
C GLU A 80 -5.91 0.99 10.73
N GLY A 81 -4.69 0.45 10.71
CA GLY A 81 -4.41 -0.92 10.30
C GLY A 81 -3.01 -1.06 9.68
N MET A 82 -2.87 -2.04 8.79
CA MET A 82 -1.61 -2.32 8.08
C MET A 82 -1.84 -2.57 6.58
N VAL A 83 -0.75 -2.51 5.83
CA VAL A 83 -0.68 -2.96 4.43
C VAL A 83 0.33 -4.10 4.37
N VAL A 84 -0.13 -5.30 4.03
CA VAL A 84 0.71 -6.50 3.86
C VAL A 84 1.24 -6.52 2.44
N LYS A 85 2.55 -6.65 2.25
CA LYS A 85 3.20 -6.60 0.93
C LYS A 85 4.16 -7.78 0.72
N PRO A 86 4.34 -8.28 -0.52
CA PRO A 86 5.33 -9.30 -0.81
C PRO A 86 6.76 -8.79 -0.56
N TRP A 87 7.56 -9.51 0.21
CA TRP A 87 8.92 -9.09 0.57
C TRP A 87 9.76 -8.66 -0.64
N ALA A 88 9.77 -9.48 -1.69
CA ALA A 88 10.63 -9.34 -2.85
C ALA A 88 10.37 -8.10 -3.73
N GLY A 89 9.39 -7.26 -3.38
CA GLY A 89 9.22 -5.94 -3.97
C GLY A 89 7.95 -5.76 -4.79
N LEU A 90 7.96 -4.74 -5.65
CA LEU A 90 6.78 -4.27 -6.37
C LEU A 90 6.47 -5.11 -7.61
N ALA A 91 7.48 -5.67 -8.28
CA ALA A 91 7.32 -6.40 -9.55
C ALA A 91 7.26 -7.94 -9.38
N VAL A 92 6.75 -8.43 -8.24
CA VAL A 92 6.70 -9.87 -7.94
C VAL A 92 5.62 -10.56 -8.76
N ASN A 93 5.98 -11.71 -9.34
CA ASN A 93 5.06 -12.59 -10.08
C ASN A 93 4.81 -13.90 -9.32
N ASP A 94 3.65 -14.51 -9.54
CA ASP A 94 3.35 -15.87 -9.07
C ASP A 94 4.07 -16.93 -9.91
N GLY A 95 3.96 -18.20 -9.53
CA GLY A 95 4.56 -19.33 -10.25
C GLY A 95 4.04 -19.54 -11.68
N LYS A 96 3.07 -18.73 -12.15
CA LYS A 96 2.54 -18.71 -13.51
C LYS A 96 2.92 -17.43 -14.26
N GLY A 97 3.81 -16.62 -13.71
CA GLY A 97 4.29 -15.37 -14.33
C GLY A 97 3.30 -14.21 -14.24
N ARG A 98 2.27 -14.29 -13.39
CA ARG A 98 1.26 -13.22 -13.23
C ARG A 98 1.64 -12.33 -12.05
N LEU A 99 1.51 -11.02 -12.23
CA LEU A 99 1.77 -10.03 -11.17
C LEU A 99 0.89 -10.32 -9.95
N VAL A 100 1.51 -10.35 -8.77
CA VAL A 100 0.78 -10.51 -7.50
C VAL A 100 0.29 -9.16 -6.98
N GLN A 101 -0.65 -9.17 -6.04
CA GLN A 101 -1.11 -7.93 -5.40
C GLN A 101 0.07 -7.24 -4.71
N PRO A 102 0.36 -5.96 -5.03
CA PRO A 102 1.51 -5.25 -4.46
C PRO A 102 1.31 -4.86 -2.99
N GLY A 103 0.06 -4.88 -2.53
CA GLY A 103 -0.29 -4.61 -1.14
C GLY A 103 -1.73 -4.98 -0.84
N VAL A 104 -1.96 -5.58 0.33
CA VAL A 104 -3.29 -5.91 0.83
C VAL A 104 -3.54 -5.12 2.11
N LYS A 105 -4.55 -4.26 2.09
CA LYS A 105 -4.97 -3.48 3.26
C LYS A 105 -5.71 -4.36 4.27
N CYS A 106 -5.28 -4.34 5.53
CA CYS A 106 -5.95 -4.99 6.66
C CYS A 106 -6.23 -3.93 7.75
N ARG A 107 -7.47 -3.46 7.80
CA ARG A 107 -7.91 -2.31 8.61
C ARG A 107 -8.52 -2.78 9.94
N GLY A 108 -8.20 -2.06 11.01
CA GLY A 108 -8.67 -2.32 12.37
C GLY A 108 -10.17 -2.18 12.53
N ARG A 109 -10.72 -2.89 13.53
CA ARG A 109 -12.16 -2.94 13.80
C ARG A 109 -12.76 -1.55 14.02
N GLU A 110 -12.14 -0.74 14.88
CA GLU A 110 -12.69 0.57 15.22
C GLU A 110 -12.60 1.56 14.05
N TYR A 111 -11.51 1.51 13.27
CA TYR A 111 -11.38 2.30 12.04
C TYR A 111 -12.48 1.97 11.02
N LEU A 112 -12.82 0.69 10.86
CA LEU A 112 -13.85 0.26 9.92
C LEU A 112 -15.25 0.79 10.24
N ARG A 113 -15.51 1.31 11.45
CA ARG A 113 -16.76 2.04 11.75
C ARG A 113 -16.89 3.33 10.95
N ILE A 114 -15.77 4.00 10.62
CA ILE A 114 -15.75 5.20 9.78
C ILE A 114 -16.19 4.85 8.36
N ILE A 115 -15.83 3.64 7.89
CA ILE A 115 -16.07 3.19 6.51
C ILE A 115 -17.45 2.53 6.33
N TYR A 116 -17.85 1.68 7.28
CA TYR A 116 -19.06 0.86 7.19
C TYR A 116 -20.20 1.33 8.10
N GLY A 117 -19.99 2.40 8.87
CA GLY A 117 -20.94 2.93 9.83
C GLY A 117 -20.74 2.36 11.25
N PRO A 118 -21.22 3.07 12.30
CA PRO A 118 -20.98 2.72 13.69
C PRO A 118 -21.52 1.34 14.08
N GLU A 119 -22.57 0.87 13.41
CA GLU A 119 -23.29 -0.37 13.72
C GLU A 119 -22.81 -1.58 12.92
N TYR A 120 -21.78 -1.44 12.08
CA TYR A 120 -21.36 -2.50 11.15
C TYR A 120 -20.95 -3.81 11.83
N THR A 121 -20.62 -3.75 13.13
CA THR A 121 -20.24 -4.92 13.94
C THR A 121 -21.42 -5.76 14.41
N ARG A 122 -22.67 -5.36 14.17
CA ARG A 122 -23.83 -6.19 14.49
C ARG A 122 -23.81 -7.49 13.65
N PRO A 123 -24.19 -8.66 14.20
CA PRO A 123 -24.06 -9.95 13.50
C PRO A 123 -24.68 -9.96 12.10
N GLU A 124 -25.88 -9.41 11.94
CA GLU A 124 -26.60 -9.34 10.67
C GLU A 124 -25.92 -8.43 9.63
N GLN A 125 -25.26 -7.36 10.10
CA GLN A 125 -24.47 -6.48 9.24
C GLN A 125 -23.19 -7.16 8.78
N LEU A 126 -22.50 -7.86 9.70
CA LEU A 126 -21.27 -8.60 9.39
C LEU A 126 -21.53 -9.74 8.41
N GLU A 127 -22.61 -10.50 8.59
CA GLU A 127 -22.97 -11.59 7.69
C GLU A 127 -23.18 -11.08 6.26
N ARG A 128 -23.91 -9.97 6.10
CA ARG A 128 -24.09 -9.32 4.80
C ARG A 128 -22.76 -8.78 4.22
N LEU A 129 -21.92 -8.15 5.04
CA LEU A 129 -20.64 -7.57 4.60
C LEU A 129 -19.61 -8.63 4.19
N ARG A 130 -19.67 -9.84 4.76
CA ARG A 130 -18.80 -10.96 4.38
C ARG A 130 -19.04 -11.43 2.94
N GLN A 131 -20.23 -11.21 2.38
CA GLN A 131 -20.58 -11.58 1.01
C GLN A 131 -20.02 -10.62 -0.07
N ARG A 132 -19.18 -9.64 0.31
CA ARG A 132 -18.61 -8.66 -0.63
C ARG A 132 -17.69 -9.30 -1.67
N ASN A 133 -17.81 -8.87 -2.93
CA ASN A 133 -16.96 -9.32 -4.02
C ASN A 133 -15.73 -8.39 -4.19
N LEU A 134 -14.53 -8.94 -3.97
CA LEU A 134 -13.26 -8.22 -4.11
C LEU A 134 -12.62 -8.37 -5.50
N GLY A 135 -13.16 -9.22 -6.36
CA GLY A 135 -12.53 -9.61 -7.63
C GLY A 135 -12.28 -8.43 -8.57
N ARG A 136 -13.29 -7.56 -8.75
CA ARG A 136 -13.17 -6.37 -9.61
C ARG A 136 -12.09 -5.40 -9.11
N LYS A 137 -12.09 -5.05 -7.81
CA LYS A 137 -11.10 -4.15 -7.23
C LYS A 137 -9.68 -4.73 -7.32
N ARG A 138 -9.53 -6.04 -7.08
CA ARG A 138 -8.24 -6.74 -7.22
C ARG A 138 -7.72 -6.70 -8.66
N SER A 139 -8.59 -6.89 -9.65
CA SER A 139 -8.23 -6.82 -11.07
C SER A 139 -7.79 -5.42 -11.48
N LEU A 140 -8.56 -4.39 -11.09
CA LEU A 140 -8.23 -2.99 -11.33
C LEU A 140 -6.89 -2.60 -10.70
N ALA A 141 -6.69 -2.94 -9.42
CA ALA A 141 -5.44 -2.66 -8.72
C ALA A 141 -4.22 -3.29 -9.40
N LEU A 142 -4.33 -4.51 -9.95
CA LEU A 142 -3.24 -5.14 -10.71
C LEU A 142 -2.98 -4.45 -12.06
N ARG A 143 -4.04 -3.99 -12.73
CA ARG A 143 -3.91 -3.27 -14.00
C ARG A 143 -3.24 -1.91 -13.79
N GLU A 144 -3.72 -1.13 -12.83
CA GLU A 144 -3.14 0.15 -12.43
C GLU A 144 -1.68 -0.02 -12.00
N HIS A 145 -1.40 -1.03 -11.17
CA HIS A 145 -0.03 -1.33 -10.72
C HIS A 145 0.89 -1.70 -11.89
N GLY A 146 0.45 -2.58 -12.78
CA GLY A 146 1.22 -2.97 -13.96
C GLY A 146 1.51 -1.78 -14.90
N LEU A 147 0.52 -0.90 -15.11
CA LEU A 147 0.71 0.35 -15.86
C LEU A 147 1.70 1.28 -15.17
N GLY A 148 1.65 1.39 -13.85
CA GLY A 148 2.59 2.18 -13.06
C GLY A 148 4.02 1.68 -13.17
N LEU A 149 4.22 0.36 -13.07
CA LEU A 149 5.54 -0.26 -13.28
C LEU A 149 6.07 0.02 -14.69
N ALA A 150 5.23 -0.16 -15.72
CA ALA A 150 5.61 0.13 -17.09
C ALA A 150 5.97 1.61 -17.29
N ALA A 151 5.25 2.55 -16.65
CA ALA A 151 5.53 3.98 -16.74
C ALA A 151 6.89 4.32 -16.12
N LEU A 152 7.23 3.70 -14.98
CA LEU A 152 8.53 3.86 -14.33
C LEU A 152 9.67 3.29 -15.18
N ASP A 153 9.46 2.15 -15.84
CA ASP A 153 10.46 1.57 -16.74
C ASP A 153 10.69 2.49 -17.96
N ARG A 154 9.63 3.03 -18.58
CA ARG A 154 9.76 4.02 -19.66
C ARG A 154 10.47 5.29 -19.23
N LEU A 155 10.20 5.76 -18.01
CA LEU A 155 10.90 6.91 -17.44
C LEU A 155 12.39 6.61 -17.26
N ALA A 156 12.74 5.44 -16.73
CA ALA A 156 14.12 5.01 -16.52
C ALA A 156 14.88 4.84 -17.85
N GLU A 157 14.22 4.39 -18.91
CA GLU A 157 14.77 4.26 -20.26
C GLU A 157 14.99 5.62 -20.96
N GLY A 158 14.53 6.73 -20.38
CA GLY A 158 14.59 8.05 -21.03
C GLY A 158 13.64 8.17 -22.23
N ALA A 159 12.53 7.42 -22.23
CA ALA A 159 11.52 7.50 -23.27
C ALA A 159 10.94 8.94 -23.37
N PRO A 160 10.48 9.37 -24.56
CA PRO A 160 9.85 10.67 -24.70
C PRO A 160 8.60 10.76 -23.82
N ALA A 161 8.34 11.94 -23.26
CA ALA A 161 7.32 12.15 -22.22
C ALA A 161 5.93 11.58 -22.58
N TRP A 162 5.53 11.64 -23.85
CA TRP A 162 4.23 11.11 -24.29
C TRP A 162 4.11 9.58 -24.13
N ARG A 163 5.20 8.81 -24.22
CA ARG A 163 5.23 7.36 -23.94
C ARG A 163 5.14 7.03 -22.46
N VAL A 164 5.55 7.95 -21.59
CA VAL A 164 5.33 7.82 -20.14
C VAL A 164 3.90 8.23 -19.82
N HIS A 165 3.44 9.35 -20.36
CA HIS A 165 2.11 9.91 -20.12
C HIS A 165 0.98 9.03 -20.64
N GLU A 166 1.15 8.31 -21.75
CA GLU A 166 0.12 7.36 -22.22
C GLU A 166 -0.23 6.32 -21.14
N LEU A 167 0.77 5.84 -20.38
CA LEU A 167 0.60 4.88 -19.30
C LEU A 167 0.02 5.54 -18.04
N VAL A 168 0.50 6.73 -17.70
CA VAL A 168 -0.02 7.52 -16.56
C VAL A 168 -1.49 7.88 -16.77
N PHE A 169 -1.88 8.29 -17.98
CA PHE A 169 -3.27 8.59 -18.31
C PHE A 169 -4.15 7.34 -18.38
N ALA A 170 -3.60 6.19 -18.76
CA ALA A 170 -4.32 4.92 -18.66
C ALA A 170 -4.65 4.54 -17.20
N ILE A 171 -3.77 4.86 -16.24
CA ILE A 171 -4.05 4.68 -14.80
C ILE A 171 -5.21 5.60 -14.39
N LEU A 172 -5.15 6.88 -14.77
CA LEU A 172 -6.21 7.85 -14.46
C LEU A 172 -7.57 7.42 -15.05
N ALA A 173 -7.56 6.89 -16.27
CA ALA A 173 -8.75 6.34 -16.91
C ALA A 173 -9.29 5.10 -16.17
N ALA A 174 -8.41 4.21 -15.69
CA ALA A 174 -8.81 3.02 -14.93
C ALA A 174 -9.47 3.39 -13.58
N GLU A 175 -8.99 4.42 -12.89
CA GLU A 175 -9.58 4.94 -11.64
C GLU A 175 -10.98 5.55 -11.85
N SER A 176 -11.38 5.84 -13.08
CA SER A 176 -12.73 6.33 -13.41
C SER A 176 -13.75 5.19 -13.54
N GLU A 177 -13.31 3.92 -13.52
CA GLU A 177 -14.22 2.79 -13.48
C GLU A 177 -14.96 2.72 -12.12
N PRO A 178 -16.29 2.58 -12.08
CA PRO A 178 -17.02 2.55 -10.82
C PRO A 178 -16.70 1.29 -10.00
N VAL A 179 -16.24 1.50 -8.77
CA VAL A 179 -15.99 0.43 -7.78
C VAL A 179 -16.62 0.81 -6.44
N ASP A 180 -16.93 -0.17 -5.59
CA ASP A 180 -17.42 0.07 -4.23
C ASP A 180 -16.43 0.97 -3.45
N PRO A 181 -16.83 2.19 -3.04
CA PRO A 181 -15.94 3.15 -2.40
C PRO A 181 -15.45 2.70 -1.01
N ARG A 182 -16.03 1.64 -0.45
CA ARG A 182 -15.65 1.11 0.87
C ARG A 182 -14.45 0.16 0.81
N LEU A 183 -14.04 -0.26 -0.40
CA LEU A 183 -13.00 -1.28 -0.64
C LEU A 183 -11.58 -0.70 -0.75
#